data_AF-A0A0C9TYW4-F1
#
_entry.id   AF-A0A0C9TYW4-F1
#
_cell.length_a   1.000
_cell.length_b   1.000
_cell.length_c   1.000
_cell.angle_alpha   90.00
_cell.angle_beta   90.00
_cell.angle_gamma   90.00
#
_symmetry.space_group_name_H-M   'P 1'
#
loop_
_entity.id
_entity.type
_entity.pdbx_description
1 polymer ?
#
loop_
_entity_poly.entity_id
_entity_poly.type
_entity_poly.pdbx_seq_one_letter_code
_entity_poly.pdbx_strand_id
1 'polypeptide(L)'
;MPYGNRRHIPQAAKEQIVTMSAHMRPSQIAQATGISTRTIRRTKELWWKTGAVQRNPIQQGRPRKLNSLDLAFLEGCIERTPDIYISELR
;
A
#
# COMPACT_ATOMS: atom_id res chain seq x y z
N MET A 1 27.25 2.45 -12.07
CA MET A 1 26.05 1.70 -12.52
C MET A 1 24.84 2.58 -12.25
N PRO A 2 24.09 3.08 -13.25
CA PRO A 2 22.94 3.92 -12.97
C PRO A 2 21.83 3.07 -12.35
N TYR A 3 21.36 3.48 -11.18
CA TYR A 3 20.28 2.86 -10.45
C TYR A 3 18.98 2.87 -11.28
N GLY A 4 18.25 1.75 -11.25
CA GLY A 4 17.34 1.34 -12.32
C GLY A 4 16.17 2.26 -12.67
N ASN A 5 15.60 2.03 -13.86
CA ASN A 5 14.47 2.70 -14.52
C ASN A 5 13.11 2.60 -13.78
N ARG A 6 13.08 2.76 -12.45
CA ARG A 6 11.85 2.82 -11.65
C ARG A 6 11.38 4.27 -11.54
N ARG A 7 10.69 4.75 -12.57
CA ARG A 7 10.05 6.08 -12.55
C ARG A 7 8.70 5.99 -11.82
N HIS A 8 8.48 6.88 -10.86
CA HIS A 8 7.17 7.01 -10.22
C HIS A 8 6.15 7.52 -11.24
N ILE A 9 4.99 6.86 -11.31
CA ILE A 9 3.86 7.30 -12.13
C ILE A 9 2.86 7.98 -11.19
N PRO A 10 2.51 9.26 -11.44
CA PRO A 10 1.53 9.98 -10.64
C PRO A 10 0.18 9.26 -10.57
N GLN A 11 -0.57 9.48 -9.50
CA GLN A 11 -1.89 8.88 -9.30
C GLN A 11 -2.88 9.26 -10.43
N ALA A 12 -2.87 10.52 -10.88
CA ALA A 12 -3.74 10.97 -11.97
C ALA A 12 -3.52 10.18 -13.28
N ALA A 13 -2.26 9.88 -13.63
CA ALA A 13 -1.95 9.07 -14.82
C ALA A 13 -2.44 7.62 -14.66
N LYS A 14 -2.39 7.11 -13.44
CA LYS A 14 -2.92 5.81 -13.04
C LYS A 14 -4.45 5.77 -13.20
N GLU A 15 -5.16 6.79 -12.74
CA GLU A 15 -6.62 6.94 -12.89
C GLU A 15 -7.01 7.04 -14.37
N GLN A 16 -6.27 7.82 -15.15
CA GLN A 16 -6.47 7.91 -16.60
C GLN A 16 -6.36 6.54 -17.28
N ILE A 17 -5.40 5.69 -16.89
CA ILE A 17 -5.30 4.31 -17.39
C ILE A 17 -6.59 3.53 -17.12
N VAL A 18 -7.13 3.63 -15.90
CA VAL A 18 -8.35 2.90 -15.51
C VAL A 18 -9.53 3.37 -16.36
N THR A 19 -9.72 4.69 -16.50
CA THR A 19 -10.78 5.28 -17.34
C THR A 19 -10.65 4.83 -18.80
N MET A 20 -9.45 4.90 -19.38
CA MET A 20 -9.22 4.45 -20.75
C MET A 20 -9.45 2.93 -20.91
N SER A 21 -9.16 2.13 -19.88
CA SER A 21 -9.34 0.68 -19.91
C SER A 21 -10.78 0.20 -20.01
N ALA A 22 -11.76 1.08 -19.77
CA ALA A 22 -13.17 0.81 -20.00
C ALA A 22 -13.51 0.69 -21.50
N HIS A 23 -12.76 1.38 -22.37
CA HIS A 23 -13.07 1.49 -23.80
C HIS A 23 -11.92 1.04 -24.71
N MET A 24 -10.70 0.88 -24.19
CA MET A 24 -9.50 0.63 -24.98
C MET A 24 -8.74 -0.62 -24.52
N ARG A 25 -8.05 -1.26 -25.47
CA ARG A 25 -7.15 -2.38 -25.17
C ARG A 25 -5.84 -1.84 -24.56
N PRO A 26 -5.16 -2.61 -23.69
CA PRO A 26 -3.90 -2.18 -23.06
C PRO A 26 -2.79 -1.75 -24.02
N SER A 27 -2.76 -2.29 -25.24
CA SER A 27 -1.80 -1.88 -26.29
C SER A 27 -2.07 -0.46 -26.79
N GLN A 28 -3.33 -0.10 -27.00
CA GLN A 28 -3.73 1.24 -27.45
C GLN A 28 -3.48 2.27 -26.36
N ILE A 29 -3.74 1.90 -25.09
CA ILE A 29 -3.44 2.76 -23.93
C ILE A 29 -1.93 3.00 -23.82
N ALA A 30 -1.10 1.96 -24.05
CA ALA A 30 0.35 2.11 -24.02
C ALA A 30 0.85 3.05 -25.12
N GLN A 31 0.29 2.97 -26.33
CA GLN A 31 0.61 3.90 -27.42
C GLN A 31 0.21 5.34 -27.09
N ALA A 32 -0.98 5.53 -26.50
CA ALA A 32 -1.50 6.87 -26.18
C ALA A 32 -0.79 7.53 -24.97
N THR A 33 -0.39 6.75 -23.97
CA THR A 33 0.17 7.28 -22.70
C THR A 33 1.69 7.15 -22.58
N GLY A 34 2.33 6.35 -23.46
CA GLY A 34 3.74 5.99 -23.35
C GLY A 34 4.07 5.09 -22.16
N ILE A 35 3.06 4.61 -21.42
CA ILE A 35 3.24 3.75 -20.24
C ILE A 35 3.34 2.30 -20.69
N SER A 36 4.24 1.53 -20.08
CA SER A 36 4.41 0.12 -20.41
C SER A 36 3.10 -0.67 -20.24
N THR A 37 2.85 -1.60 -21.17
CA THR A 37 1.69 -2.50 -21.12
C THR A 37 1.65 -3.31 -19.81
N ARG A 38 2.82 -3.65 -19.25
CA ARG A 38 2.95 -4.33 -17.95
C ARG A 38 2.38 -3.48 -16.81
N THR A 39 2.71 -2.19 -16.77
CA THR A 39 2.18 -1.28 -15.75
C THR A 39 0.66 -1.16 -15.89
N ILE A 40 0.17 -0.97 -17.12
CA ILE A 40 -1.27 -0.85 -17.39
C ILE A 40 -2.03 -2.08 -16.87
N ARG A 41 -1.54 -3.29 -17.16
CA ARG A 41 -2.15 -4.54 -16.66
C ARG A 41 -2.16 -4.60 -15.13
N ARG A 42 -1.05 -4.28 -14.48
CA ARG A 42 -0.97 -4.26 -13.00
C ARG A 42 -1.91 -3.25 -12.37
N THR A 43 -2.02 -2.05 -12.95
CA THR A 43 -2.94 -1.01 -12.49
C THR A 43 -4.40 -1.47 -12.64
N LYS A 44 -4.73 -2.10 -13.77
CA LYS A 44 -6.07 -2.65 -14.01
C LYS A 44 -6.42 -3.79 -13.05
N GLU A 45 -5.49 -4.72 -12.82
CA GLU A 45 -5.66 -5.80 -11.85
C GLU A 45 -5.86 -5.27 -10.43
N LEU A 46 -5.13 -4.22 -10.04
CA LEU A 46 -5.30 -3.59 -8.74
C LEU A 46 -6.69 -2.97 -8.62
N TRP A 47 -7.13 -2.22 -9.63
CA TRP A 47 -8.45 -1.62 -9.70
C TRP A 47 -9.56 -2.67 -9.57
N TRP A 48 -9.49 -3.76 -10.34
CA TRP A 48 -10.48 -4.84 -10.26
C TRP A 48 -10.55 -5.51 -8.88
N LYS A 49 -9.43 -5.60 -8.16
CA LYS A 49 -9.39 -6.22 -6.83
C LYS A 49 -9.82 -5.30 -5.70
N THR A 50 -9.58 -4.00 -5.82
CA THR A 50 -9.64 -3.07 -4.68
C THR A 50 -10.50 -1.83 -4.93
N GLY A 51 -10.89 -1.55 -6.17
CA GLY A 51 -11.53 -0.30 -6.56
C GLY A 51 -10.62 0.92 -6.40
N ALA A 52 -9.31 0.73 -6.19
CA ALA A 52 -8.34 1.79 -6.00
C ALA A 52 -7.18 1.65 -6.99
N VAL A 53 -6.57 2.78 -7.35
CA VAL A 53 -5.43 2.81 -8.28
C VAL A 53 -4.08 2.85 -7.57
N GLN A 54 -4.10 3.01 -6.25
CA GLN A 54 -2.94 3.00 -5.39
C GLN A 54 -3.26 2.26 -4.09
N ARG A 55 -2.27 1.49 -3.59
CA ARG A 55 -2.33 0.90 -2.26
C ARG A 55 -1.77 1.90 -1.26
N ASN A 56 -2.65 2.54 -0.50
CA ASN A 56 -2.25 3.38 0.61
C ASN A 56 -2.27 2.53 1.89
N PRO A 57 -1.12 2.22 2.50
CA PRO A 57 -1.11 1.50 3.76
C PRO A 57 -1.63 2.41 4.89
N ILE A 58 -2.37 1.82 5.83
CA ILE A 58 -2.90 2.55 7.01
C ILE A 58 -1.76 3.13 7.85
N GLN A 59 -0.67 2.38 8.00
CA GLN A 59 0.57 2.84 8.62
C GLN A 59 1.72 2.58 7.63
N GLN A 60 2.56 3.59 7.43
CA GLN A 60 3.75 3.44 6.61
C GLN A 60 4.79 2.61 7.36
N GLY A 61 5.43 1.68 6.64
CA GLY A 61 6.48 0.82 7.20
C GLY A 61 5.98 -0.55 7.63
N ARG A 62 6.89 -1.35 8.18
CA ARG A 62 6.57 -2.69 8.69
C ARG A 62 5.99 -2.53 10.09
N PRO A 63 4.79 -3.07 10.39
CA PRO A 63 4.27 -3.04 11.75
C PRO A 63 5.27 -3.73 12.68
N ARG A 64 5.63 -3.04 13.76
CA ARG A 64 6.52 -3.57 14.79
C ARG A 64 5.71 -4.54 15.65
N LYS A 65 6.08 -5.83 15.62
CA LYS A 65 5.53 -6.80 16.57
C LYS A 65 6.16 -6.55 17.93
N LEU A 66 5.36 -6.63 18.99
CA LEU A 66 5.87 -6.66 20.37
C LEU A 66 6.81 -7.86 20.51
N ASN A 67 7.99 -7.62 21.08
CA ASN A 67 8.93 -8.70 21.39
C ASN A 67 8.59 -9.33 22.75
N SER A 68 9.30 -10.39 23.13
CA SER A 68 9.05 -11.10 24.40
C SER A 68 9.26 -10.25 25.65
N LEU A 69 10.19 -9.28 25.63
CA LEU A 69 10.41 -8.34 26.74
C LEU A 69 9.28 -7.32 26.83
N ASP A 70 8.81 -6.82 25.68
CA ASP A 70 7.68 -5.90 25.64
C ASP A 70 6.42 -6.58 26.22
N LEU A 71 6.21 -7.87 25.91
CA LEU A 71 5.11 -8.66 26.46
C LEU A 71 5.24 -8.88 27.98
N ALA A 72 6.41 -9.32 28.45
CA ALA A 72 6.64 -9.56 29.88
C ALA A 72 6.48 -8.27 30.72
N PHE A 73 6.89 -7.13 30.18
CA PHE A 73 6.67 -5.84 30.82
C PHE A 73 5.18 -5.51 30.95
N LEU A 74 4.41 -5.68 29.88
CA LEU A 74 2.97 -5.41 29.89
C LEU A 74 2.21 -6.37 30.83
N GLU A 75 2.57 -7.65 30.82
CA GLU A 75 2.02 -8.65 31.77
C GLU A 75 2.27 -8.22 33.22
N GLY A 76 3.50 -7.83 33.56
CA GLY A 76 3.82 -7.36 34.91
C GLY A 76 3.09 -6.08 35.32
N CYS A 77 2.74 -5.20 34.38
CA CYS A 77 1.93 -4.02 34.66
C CYS A 77 0.47 -4.40 34.97
N ILE A 78 -0.11 -5.32 34.20
CA ILE A 78 -1.48 -5.81 34.39
C ILE A 78 -1.60 -6.59 35.70
N GLU A 79 -0.61 -7.45 36.02
CA GLU A 79 -0.61 -8.22 37.27
C GLU A 79 -0.55 -7.33 38.52
N ARG A 80 0.19 -6.22 38.46
CA ARG A 80 0.34 -5.29 39.59
C ARG A 80 -0.86 -4.35 39.75
N THR A 81 -1.49 -3.97 38.65
CA THR A 81 -2.63 -3.06 38.62
C THR A 81 -3.66 -3.55 37.60
N PRO A 82 -4.56 -4.47 37.98
CA PRO A 82 -5.48 -5.12 37.04
C PRO A 82 -6.52 -4.17 36.44
N ASP A 83 -6.79 -3.05 37.10
CA ASP A 83 -7.74 -2.03 36.64
C ASP A 83 -7.09 -0.95 35.77
N ILE A 84 -5.83 -1.13 35.35
CA ILE A 84 -5.12 -0.15 34.51
C ILE A 84 -5.72 -0.09 33.10
N TYR A 85 -5.96 1.13 32.60
CA TYR A 85 -6.45 1.30 31.24
C TYR A 85 -5.30 1.21 30.23
N ILE A 86 -5.61 0.82 28.98
CA ILE A 86 -4.62 0.76 27.89
C ILE A 86 -3.95 2.12 27.67
N SER A 87 -4.67 3.24 27.86
CA SER A 87 -4.12 4.59 27.76
C SER A 87 -3.09 4.94 28.84
N GLU A 88 -3.06 4.17 29.92
CA GLU A 88 -2.20 4.37 31.09
C GLU A 88 -0.96 3.46 31.05
N LEU A 89 -0.98 2.41 30.23
CA LEU A 89 0.19 1.60 29.89
C LEU A 89 1.14 2.41 29.00
N ARG A 90 2.17 3.00 29.62
CA ARG A 90 3.24 3.78 28.97
C ARG A 90 4.59 3.12 29.08
#